data_AF-A0A060ZCV9-F1
#
_entry.id   AF-A0A060ZCV9-F1
#
_cell.length_a   1.000
_cell.length_b   1.000
_cell.length_c   1.000
_cell.angle_alpha   90.00
_cell.angle_beta   90.00
_cell.angle_gamma   90.00
#
_symmetry.space_group_name_H-M   'P 1'
#
loop_
_entity.id
_entity.type
_entity.pdbx_description
1 polymer ?
#
loop_
_entity_poly.entity_id
_entity_poly.type
_entity_poly.pdbx_seq_one_letter_code
_entity_poly.pdbx_strand_id
1 'polypeptide(L)'
;MFPGVDRYEVKEALQQSHIDEVWHTYMHMTAMQRTKEARKLTKEPDYSHPVTNRRLFKLTAERSEKWERDILFLVWTVVGELHINNFLELLARDKTIQPMHSLVARLHARDEAAHGPIVADVMKDVFVHLNKEQRELFIRTLPDAIIALGAQDYGIWSDILQFAEIPGATEILADTHRQPDTDMMLTDFSTVERLIRELEIEDRVDYDFTNTAPRQGK
;
A
#
# COMPACT_ATOMS: atom_id res chain seq x y z
N MET A 1 1.35 2.19 -22.18
CA MET A 1 -0.01 2.71 -21.92
C MET A 1 -0.93 1.52 -22.05
N PHE A 2 -1.76 1.26 -21.05
CA PHE A 2 -2.71 0.14 -21.12
C PHE A 2 -3.87 0.49 -22.05
N PRO A 3 -4.42 -0.48 -22.78
CA PRO A 3 -5.65 -0.25 -23.54
C PRO A 3 -6.83 0.01 -22.58
N GLY A 4 -7.84 0.74 -23.03
CA GLY A 4 -9.05 1.03 -22.25
C GLY A 4 -9.04 2.39 -21.53
N VAL A 5 -7.92 3.12 -21.49
CA VAL A 5 -7.80 4.41 -20.78
C VAL A 5 -7.80 5.63 -21.70
N ASP A 6 -8.23 5.48 -22.94
CA ASP A 6 -8.09 6.53 -23.95
C ASP A 6 -9.07 7.70 -23.80
N ARG A 7 -10.20 7.43 -23.12
CA ARG A 7 -11.26 8.40 -22.85
C ARG A 7 -10.72 9.60 -22.07
N TYR A 8 -11.17 10.79 -22.45
CA TYR A 8 -10.73 12.03 -21.82
C TYR A 8 -11.06 12.06 -20.33
N GLU A 9 -12.25 11.62 -19.94
CA GLU A 9 -12.70 11.65 -18.55
C GLU A 9 -11.84 10.74 -17.66
N VAL A 10 -11.39 9.60 -18.20
CA VAL A 10 -10.47 8.69 -17.48
C VAL A 10 -9.11 9.35 -17.30
N LYS A 11 -8.56 9.98 -18.35
CA LYS A 11 -7.29 10.69 -18.27
C LYS A 11 -7.35 11.87 -17.31
N GLU A 12 -8.47 12.60 -17.32
CA GLU A 12 -8.70 13.71 -16.41
C GLU A 12 -8.78 13.24 -14.95
N ALA A 13 -9.57 12.20 -14.66
CA ALA A 13 -9.68 11.65 -13.31
C ALA A 13 -8.33 11.15 -12.77
N LEU A 14 -7.58 10.39 -13.57
CA LEU A 14 -6.24 9.92 -13.18
C LEU A 14 -5.25 11.08 -12.99
N GLN A 15 -5.35 12.13 -13.81
CA GLN A 15 -4.50 13.31 -13.68
C GLN A 15 -4.82 14.12 -12.43
N GLN A 16 -6.11 14.20 -12.04
CA GLN A 16 -6.54 14.82 -10.78
C GLN A 16 -5.99 14.02 -9.59
N SER A 17 -6.19 12.69 -9.56
CA SER A 17 -5.61 11.84 -8.52
C SER A 17 -4.08 11.96 -8.45
N HIS A 18 -3.39 12.09 -9.58
CA HIS A 18 -1.95 12.32 -9.57
C HIS A 18 -1.54 13.66 -8.93
N ILE A 19 -2.34 14.71 -9.13
CA ILE A 19 -2.11 16.00 -8.44
C ILE A 19 -2.31 15.83 -6.93
N ASP A 20 -3.33 15.07 -6.54
CA ASP A 20 -3.60 14.76 -5.14
C ASP A 20 -2.43 13.96 -4.54
N GLU A 21 -1.86 12.98 -5.23
CA GLU A 21 -0.67 12.24 -4.74
C GLU A 21 0.58 13.11 -4.54
N VAL A 22 0.79 14.09 -5.43
CA VAL A 22 1.87 15.07 -5.26
C VAL A 22 1.61 15.93 -4.03
N TRP A 23 0.35 16.30 -3.78
CA TRP A 23 -0.05 17.01 -2.58
C TRP A 23 0.09 16.17 -1.31
N HIS A 24 -0.30 14.89 -1.34
CA HIS A 24 -0.12 13.93 -0.25
C HIS A 24 1.35 13.81 0.12
N THR A 25 2.23 13.65 -0.88
CA THR A 25 3.68 13.62 -0.70
C THR A 25 4.17 14.88 0.02
N TYR A 26 3.75 16.06 -0.43
CA TYR A 26 4.10 17.33 0.22
C TYR A 26 3.62 17.40 1.68
N MET A 27 2.39 16.96 1.97
CA MET A 27 1.84 16.95 3.32
C MET A 27 2.66 16.06 4.26
N HIS A 28 2.99 14.82 3.85
CA HIS A 28 3.78 13.89 4.66
C HIS A 28 5.22 14.39 4.86
N MET A 29 5.88 14.90 3.81
CA MET A 29 7.22 15.50 3.93
C MET A 29 7.23 16.68 4.91
N THR A 30 6.20 17.54 4.85
CA THR A 30 6.07 18.66 5.78
C THR A 30 5.85 18.19 7.21
N ALA A 31 5.00 17.18 7.44
CA ALA A 31 4.77 16.61 8.75
C ALA A 31 6.05 15.99 9.35
N MET A 32 6.83 15.29 8.54
CA MET A 32 8.14 14.75 8.93
C MET A 32 9.10 15.88 9.33
N GLN A 33 9.23 16.91 8.49
CA GLN A 33 10.11 18.05 8.74
C GLN A 33 9.73 18.79 10.04
N ARG A 34 8.43 19.07 10.24
CA ARG A 34 7.93 19.70 11.47
C ARG A 34 8.18 18.84 12.70
N THR A 35 8.08 17.52 12.57
CA THR A 35 8.40 16.60 13.66
C THR A 35 9.88 16.66 14.02
N LYS A 36 10.77 16.65 13.01
CA LYS A 36 12.22 16.81 13.22
C LYS A 36 12.53 18.12 13.94
N GLU A 37 11.96 19.24 13.49
CA GLU A 37 12.14 20.56 14.11
C GLU A 37 11.66 20.59 15.56
N ALA A 38 10.41 20.20 15.81
CA ALA A 38 9.79 20.26 17.13
C ALA A 38 10.48 19.33 18.15
N ARG A 39 11.01 18.20 17.68
CA ARG A 39 11.74 17.22 18.51
C ARG A 39 13.24 17.42 18.53
N LYS A 40 13.75 18.44 17.81
CA LYS A 40 15.19 18.75 17.66
C LYS A 40 15.99 17.54 17.15
N LEU A 41 15.41 16.75 16.25
CA LEU A 41 16.08 15.61 15.63
C LEU A 41 17.06 16.12 14.57
N THR A 42 18.34 15.78 14.74
CA THR A 42 19.43 16.17 13.84
C THR A 42 19.98 15.01 13.02
N LYS A 43 19.50 13.79 13.30
CA LYS A 43 19.89 12.55 12.64
C LYS A 43 18.66 11.68 12.44
N GLU A 44 18.74 10.82 11.44
CA GLU A 44 17.77 9.77 11.15
C GLU A 44 18.52 8.51 10.72
N PRO A 45 17.92 7.31 10.88
CA PRO A 45 18.50 6.11 10.31
C PRO A 45 18.54 6.20 8.77
N ASP A 46 19.49 5.47 8.19
CA ASP A 46 19.50 5.20 6.75
C ASP A 46 18.44 4.13 6.47
N TYR A 47 17.21 4.57 6.24
CA TYR A 47 16.07 3.66 6.07
C TYR A 47 16.23 2.82 4.80
N SER A 48 16.07 1.51 4.94
CA SER A 48 15.75 0.67 3.79
C SER A 48 14.42 1.12 3.15
N HIS A 49 14.24 0.84 1.85
CA HIS A 49 12.94 1.05 1.20
C HIS A 49 11.84 0.27 1.94
N PRO A 50 10.58 0.75 1.98
CA PRO A 50 9.47 0.00 2.57
C PRO A 50 9.30 -1.41 1.98
N VAL A 51 8.80 -2.35 2.78
CA VAL A 51 8.60 -3.76 2.38
C VAL A 51 7.79 -3.88 1.09
N THR A 52 6.82 -3.00 0.88
CA THR A 52 6.01 -2.87 -0.33
C THR A 52 6.87 -2.63 -1.57
N ASN A 53 7.77 -1.63 -1.50
CA ASN A 53 8.73 -1.30 -2.55
C ASN A 53 9.79 -2.38 -2.74
N ARG A 54 10.36 -2.93 -1.65
CA ARG A 54 11.38 -3.98 -1.74
C ARG A 54 10.87 -5.20 -2.50
N ARG A 55 9.63 -5.63 -2.22
CA ARG A 55 8.99 -6.76 -2.91
C ARG A 55 8.71 -6.46 -4.38
N LEU A 56 8.16 -5.28 -4.71
CA LEU A 56 7.93 -4.88 -6.10
C LEU A 56 9.24 -4.77 -6.90
N PHE A 57 10.26 -4.14 -6.34
CA PHE A 57 11.56 -3.98 -7.01
C PHE A 57 12.23 -5.32 -7.28
N LYS A 58 12.14 -6.27 -6.33
CA LYS A 58 12.61 -7.63 -6.57
C LYS A 58 11.86 -8.28 -7.74
N LEU A 59 10.53 -8.27 -7.72
CA LEU A 59 9.72 -8.88 -8.78
C LEU A 59 9.98 -8.25 -10.15
N THR A 60 10.09 -6.93 -10.22
CA THR A 60 10.34 -6.22 -11.48
C THR A 60 11.75 -6.44 -12.02
N ALA A 61 12.76 -6.64 -11.15
CA ALA A 61 14.13 -6.97 -11.56
C ALA A 61 14.24 -8.37 -12.19
N GLU A 62 13.33 -9.29 -11.84
CA GLU A 62 13.23 -10.63 -12.42
C GLU A 62 12.57 -10.65 -13.81
N ARG A 63 12.05 -9.51 -14.30
CA ARG A 63 11.30 -9.40 -15.56
C ARG A 63 12.11 -8.73 -16.65
N SER A 64 12.34 -9.45 -17.75
CA SER A 64 13.02 -8.92 -18.92
C SER A 64 12.12 -7.96 -19.71
N GLU A 65 10.83 -8.24 -19.81
CA GLU A 65 9.95 -7.50 -20.70
C GLU A 65 9.30 -6.29 -20.02
N LYS A 66 9.14 -5.21 -20.78
CA LYS A 66 8.54 -3.98 -20.26
C LYS A 66 7.08 -4.22 -19.84
N TRP A 67 6.31 -4.96 -20.63
CA TRP A 67 4.89 -5.19 -20.36
C TRP A 67 4.68 -5.96 -19.06
N GLU A 68 5.56 -6.89 -18.71
CA GLU A 68 5.51 -7.61 -17.44
C GLU A 68 5.68 -6.64 -16.28
N ARG A 69 6.73 -5.80 -16.34
CA ARG A 69 6.97 -4.78 -15.31
C ARG A 69 5.80 -3.81 -15.19
N ASP A 70 5.24 -3.37 -16.32
CA ASP A 70 4.08 -2.49 -16.33
C ASP A 70 2.88 -3.13 -15.60
N ILE A 71 2.62 -4.43 -15.81
CA ILE A 71 1.55 -5.16 -15.09
C ILE A 71 1.87 -5.23 -13.59
N LEU A 72 3.11 -5.49 -13.19
CA LEU A 72 3.49 -5.50 -11.77
C LEU A 72 3.23 -4.14 -11.10
N PHE A 73 3.62 -3.03 -11.75
CA PHE A 73 3.30 -1.69 -11.26
C PHE A 73 1.79 -1.45 -11.20
N LEU A 74 1.03 -1.86 -12.23
CA LEU A 74 -0.43 -1.73 -12.24
C LEU A 74 -1.09 -2.47 -11.08
N VAL A 75 -0.69 -3.72 -10.82
CA VAL A 75 -1.25 -4.50 -9.70
C VAL A 75 -0.93 -3.82 -8.37
N TRP A 76 0.31 -3.37 -8.17
CA TRP A 76 0.70 -2.66 -6.94
C TRP A 76 -0.10 -1.37 -6.74
N THR A 77 -0.31 -0.58 -7.80
CA THR A 77 -1.14 0.61 -7.76
C THR A 77 -2.58 0.26 -7.42
N VAL A 78 -3.20 -0.71 -8.12
CA VAL A 78 -4.60 -1.09 -7.87
C VAL A 78 -4.82 -1.53 -6.43
N VAL A 79 -3.99 -2.43 -5.91
CA VAL A 79 -4.13 -2.90 -4.52
C VAL A 79 -3.82 -1.76 -3.54
N GLY A 80 -2.83 -0.91 -3.83
CA GLY A 80 -2.45 0.23 -3.00
C GLY A 80 -3.60 1.22 -2.83
N GLU A 81 -4.14 1.71 -3.94
CA GLU A 81 -5.22 2.72 -3.98
C GLU A 81 -6.53 2.20 -3.37
N LEU A 82 -6.81 0.90 -3.51
CA LEU A 82 -7.99 0.29 -2.90
C LEU A 82 -7.84 0.08 -1.38
N HIS A 83 -6.62 0.02 -0.88
CA HIS A 83 -6.34 -0.38 0.51
C HIS A 83 -5.82 0.76 1.40
N ILE A 84 -5.19 1.79 0.84
CA ILE A 84 -4.46 2.83 1.58
C ILE A 84 -5.31 3.53 2.64
N ASN A 85 -6.62 3.66 2.43
CA ASN A 85 -7.54 4.19 3.43
C ASN A 85 -7.48 3.44 4.76
N ASN A 86 -7.39 2.10 4.75
CA ASN A 86 -7.31 1.29 5.96
C ASN A 86 -6.02 1.57 6.75
N PHE A 87 -4.92 1.84 6.06
CA PHE A 87 -3.66 2.27 6.69
C PHE A 87 -3.78 3.66 7.31
N LEU A 88 -4.40 4.62 6.60
CA LEU A 88 -4.57 5.99 7.07
C LEU A 88 -5.51 6.08 8.28
N GLU A 89 -6.55 5.23 8.32
CA GLU A 89 -7.51 5.19 9.42
C GLU A 89 -6.88 4.84 10.76
N LEU A 90 -5.73 4.14 10.77
CA LEU A 90 -4.96 3.87 11.99
C LEU A 90 -4.58 5.15 12.75
N LEU A 91 -4.31 6.24 12.02
CA LEU A 91 -3.87 7.52 12.59
C LEU A 91 -4.95 8.59 12.53
N ALA A 92 -5.81 8.57 11.50
CA ALA A 92 -6.77 9.64 11.22
C ALA A 92 -7.75 9.92 12.37
N ARG A 93 -8.07 8.90 13.17
CA ARG A 93 -9.02 8.97 14.29
C ARG A 93 -8.35 8.98 15.66
N ASP A 94 -7.02 8.85 15.71
CA ASP A 94 -6.27 8.79 16.96
C ASP A 94 -6.19 10.19 17.61
N LYS A 95 -6.71 10.29 18.84
CA LYS A 95 -6.75 11.53 19.64
C LYS A 95 -5.62 11.61 20.68
N THR A 96 -4.76 10.59 20.74
CA THR A 96 -3.63 10.46 21.67
C THR A 96 -2.32 10.94 21.05
N ILE A 97 -2.24 10.94 19.71
CA ILE A 97 -1.08 11.45 18.95
C ILE A 97 -1.15 12.97 18.71
N GLN A 98 -0.12 13.54 18.08
CA GLN A 98 -0.11 14.97 17.74
C GLN A 98 -1.29 15.30 16.80
N PRO A 99 -2.08 16.35 17.07
CA PRO A 99 -3.25 16.70 16.25
C PRO A 99 -2.93 16.93 14.76
N MET A 100 -1.71 17.38 14.45
CA MET A 100 -1.27 17.55 13.07
C MET A 100 -1.04 16.21 12.34
N HIS A 101 -0.61 15.17 13.05
CA HIS A 101 -0.38 13.84 12.45
C HIS A 101 -1.71 13.19 12.08
N SER A 102 -2.70 13.23 12.98
CA SER A 102 -4.06 12.75 12.67
C SER A 102 -4.75 13.61 11.62
N LEU A 103 -4.52 14.94 11.60
CA LEU A 103 -5.04 15.81 10.55
C LEU A 103 -4.50 15.45 9.16
N VAL A 104 -3.19 15.24 9.00
CA VAL A 104 -2.60 14.86 7.71
C VAL A 104 -3.18 13.54 7.22
N ALA A 105 -3.22 12.52 8.08
CA ALA A 105 -3.81 11.22 7.73
C ALA A 105 -5.29 11.35 7.33
N ARG A 106 -6.06 12.19 8.02
CA ARG A 106 -7.48 12.42 7.72
C ARG A 106 -7.71 13.18 6.41
N LEU A 107 -6.87 14.16 6.09
CA LEU A 107 -6.97 14.89 4.81
C LEU A 107 -6.64 13.96 3.65
N HIS A 108 -5.56 13.19 3.77
CA HIS A 108 -5.19 12.16 2.80
C HIS A 108 -6.33 11.15 2.61
N ALA A 109 -6.86 10.58 3.70
CA ALA A 109 -7.95 9.59 3.63
C ALA A 109 -9.23 10.12 2.96
N ARG A 110 -9.48 11.43 3.04
CA ARG A 110 -10.63 12.04 2.38
C ARG A 110 -10.48 11.98 0.86
N ASP A 111 -9.29 12.24 0.35
CA ASP A 111 -9.01 12.26 -1.08
C ASP A 111 -8.91 10.79 -1.59
N GLU A 112 -8.31 9.88 -0.81
CA GLU A 112 -8.28 8.43 -1.09
C GLU A 112 -9.66 7.77 -1.16
N ALA A 113 -10.68 8.34 -0.50
CA ALA A 113 -12.06 7.88 -0.63
C ALA A 113 -12.61 8.02 -2.06
N ALA A 114 -12.04 8.92 -2.87
CA ALA A 114 -12.37 9.06 -4.29
C ALA A 114 -11.44 8.21 -5.19
N HIS A 115 -10.17 8.04 -4.81
CA HIS A 115 -9.19 7.33 -5.62
C HIS A 115 -9.53 5.85 -5.81
N GLY A 116 -9.88 5.15 -4.72
CA GLY A 116 -10.24 3.73 -4.77
C GLY A 116 -11.33 3.42 -5.82
N PRO A 117 -12.49 4.12 -5.80
CA PRO A 117 -13.51 4.00 -6.84
C PRO A 117 -13.02 4.31 -8.27
N ILE A 118 -12.26 5.39 -8.46
CA ILE A 118 -11.70 5.76 -9.77
C ILE A 118 -10.83 4.62 -10.30
N VAL A 119 -9.91 4.12 -9.48
CA VAL A 119 -8.96 3.06 -9.87
C VAL A 119 -9.68 1.73 -10.10
N ALA A 120 -10.69 1.39 -9.30
CA ALA A 120 -11.51 0.20 -9.51
C ALA A 120 -12.20 0.22 -10.88
N ASP A 121 -12.84 1.33 -11.25
CA ASP A 121 -13.56 1.44 -12.51
C ASP A 121 -12.61 1.48 -13.71
N VAL A 122 -11.49 2.22 -13.61
CA VAL A 122 -10.44 2.19 -14.63
C VAL A 122 -9.88 0.77 -14.81
N MET A 123 -9.68 0.02 -13.72
CA MET A 123 -9.14 -1.33 -13.80
C MET A 123 -10.11 -2.30 -14.49
N LYS A 124 -11.42 -2.16 -14.31
CA LYS A 124 -12.42 -2.96 -15.06
C LYS A 124 -12.28 -2.75 -16.56
N ASP A 125 -12.17 -1.50 -17.00
CA ASP A 125 -11.97 -1.15 -18.41
C ASP A 125 -10.62 -1.66 -18.94
N VAL A 126 -9.54 -1.54 -18.16
CA VAL A 126 -8.23 -2.07 -18.56
C VAL A 126 -8.27 -3.60 -18.69
N PHE A 127 -8.85 -4.29 -17.71
CA PHE A 127 -8.79 -5.75 -17.61
C PHE A 127 -9.42 -6.45 -18.82
N VAL A 128 -10.56 -5.95 -19.30
CA VAL A 128 -11.24 -6.52 -20.49
C VAL A 128 -10.44 -6.35 -21.78
N HIS A 129 -9.45 -5.45 -21.81
CA HIS A 129 -8.58 -5.24 -22.97
C HIS A 129 -7.19 -5.88 -22.82
N LEU A 130 -6.83 -6.40 -21.64
CA LEU A 130 -5.59 -7.16 -21.46
C LEU A 130 -5.62 -8.45 -22.28
N ASN A 131 -4.48 -8.82 -22.86
CA ASN A 131 -4.30 -10.12 -23.50
C ASN A 131 -4.22 -11.25 -22.45
N LYS A 132 -4.15 -12.50 -22.90
CA LYS A 132 -4.17 -13.67 -22.01
C LYS A 132 -3.00 -13.66 -21.03
N GLU A 133 -1.79 -13.38 -21.51
CA GLU A 133 -0.56 -13.38 -20.72
C GLU A 133 -0.57 -12.27 -19.67
N GLN A 134 -1.04 -11.08 -20.03
CA GLN A 134 -1.19 -9.93 -19.14
C GLN A 134 -2.21 -10.20 -18.04
N ARG A 135 -3.37 -10.79 -18.38
CA ARG A 135 -4.39 -11.16 -17.37
C ARG A 135 -3.87 -12.23 -16.42
N GLU A 136 -3.19 -13.24 -16.94
CA GLU A 136 -2.63 -14.30 -16.10
C GLU A 136 -1.59 -13.74 -15.12
N LEU A 137 -0.70 -12.85 -15.59
CA LEU A 137 0.27 -12.20 -14.72
C LEU A 137 -0.42 -11.31 -13.67
N PHE A 138 -1.43 -10.52 -14.07
CA PHE A 138 -2.22 -9.71 -13.14
C PHE A 138 -2.82 -10.56 -12.02
N ILE A 139 -3.52 -11.65 -12.38
CA ILE A 139 -4.19 -12.55 -11.42
C ILE A 139 -3.18 -13.20 -10.48
N ARG A 140 -2.09 -13.79 -11.01
CA ARG A 140 -1.10 -14.48 -10.17
C ARG A 140 -0.33 -13.54 -9.24
N THR A 141 -0.26 -12.25 -9.54
CA THR A 141 0.46 -11.27 -8.73
C THR A 141 -0.40 -10.60 -7.66
N LEU A 142 -1.73 -10.65 -7.75
CA LEU A 142 -2.62 -10.07 -6.74
C LEU A 142 -2.29 -10.51 -5.30
N PRO A 143 -2.08 -11.81 -4.99
CA PRO A 143 -1.72 -12.23 -3.64
C PRO A 143 -0.43 -11.59 -3.14
N ASP A 144 0.60 -11.51 -4.00
CA ASP A 144 1.89 -10.91 -3.63
C ASP A 144 1.74 -9.43 -3.25
N ALA A 145 0.93 -8.68 -4.00
CA ALA A 145 0.67 -7.27 -3.73
C ALA A 145 -0.15 -7.08 -2.44
N ILE A 146 -1.18 -7.90 -2.22
CA ILE A 146 -1.99 -7.88 -1.00
C ILE A 146 -1.11 -8.15 0.23
N ILE A 147 -0.32 -9.23 0.20
CA ILE A 147 0.59 -9.57 1.30
C ILE A 147 1.63 -8.47 1.49
N ALA A 148 2.20 -7.92 0.42
CA ALA A 148 3.21 -6.86 0.52
C ALA A 148 2.65 -5.61 1.22
N LEU A 149 1.46 -5.15 0.83
CA LEU A 149 0.83 -3.93 1.34
C LEU A 149 0.29 -4.10 2.76
N GLY A 150 -0.15 -5.31 3.12
CA GLY A 150 -0.60 -5.60 4.48
C GLY A 150 0.53 -5.97 5.45
N ALA A 151 1.75 -6.20 4.96
CA ALA A 151 2.84 -6.73 5.79
C ALA A 151 3.35 -5.75 6.85
N GLN A 152 3.73 -6.29 8.01
CA GLN A 152 4.56 -5.60 8.98
C GLN A 152 5.98 -5.43 8.43
N ASP A 153 6.53 -4.21 8.47
CA ASP A 153 7.90 -3.96 7.99
C ASP A 153 8.95 -4.15 9.09
N TYR A 154 9.30 -5.40 9.37
CA TYR A 154 10.39 -5.74 10.31
C TYR A 154 11.75 -5.19 9.90
N GLY A 155 11.97 -4.92 8.60
CA GLY A 155 13.23 -4.34 8.12
C GLY A 155 13.38 -2.89 8.59
N ILE A 156 12.38 -2.06 8.33
CA ILE A 156 12.38 -0.67 8.83
C ILE A 156 12.43 -0.62 10.36
N TRP A 157 11.70 -1.51 11.05
CA TRP A 157 11.78 -1.55 12.52
C TRP A 157 13.16 -1.95 13.02
N SER A 158 13.87 -2.84 12.32
CA SER A 158 15.27 -3.15 12.60
C SER A 158 16.15 -1.92 12.45
N ASP A 159 16.04 -1.19 11.33
CA ASP A 159 16.81 0.03 11.06
C ASP A 159 16.59 1.07 12.18
N ILE A 160 15.33 1.27 12.60
CA ILE A 160 14.95 2.21 13.67
C ILE A 160 15.51 1.79 15.03
N LEU A 161 15.27 0.54 15.45
CA LEU A 161 15.64 0.07 16.79
C LEU A 161 17.17 0.01 16.96
N GLN A 162 17.89 -0.37 15.91
CA GLN A 162 19.36 -0.36 15.91
C GLN A 162 19.90 1.06 15.98
N PHE A 163 19.36 1.99 15.18
CA PHE A 163 19.76 3.40 15.22
C PHE A 163 19.46 4.06 16.57
N ALA A 164 18.35 3.69 17.22
CA ALA A 164 18.00 4.15 18.55
C ALA A 164 18.77 3.43 19.68
N GLU A 165 19.70 2.52 19.34
CA GLU A 165 20.53 1.75 20.27
C GLU A 165 19.72 1.00 21.33
N ILE A 166 18.54 0.48 20.96
CA ILE A 166 17.67 -0.24 21.88
C ILE A 166 18.32 -1.56 22.29
N PRO A 167 18.59 -1.80 23.60
CA PRO A 167 19.15 -3.05 24.05
C PRO A 167 18.23 -4.23 23.72
N GLY A 168 18.80 -5.28 23.11
CA GLY A 168 18.03 -6.47 22.73
C GLY A 168 17.14 -6.30 21.50
N ALA A 169 17.40 -5.31 20.64
CA ALA A 169 16.58 -5.04 19.45
C ALA A 169 16.37 -6.29 18.56
N THR A 170 17.43 -7.06 18.34
CA THR A 170 17.39 -8.30 17.54
C THR A 170 16.47 -9.34 18.17
N GLU A 171 16.57 -9.54 19.49
CA GLU A 171 15.74 -10.47 20.25
C GLU A 171 14.26 -10.03 20.25
N ILE A 172 13.99 -8.74 20.47
CA ILE A 172 12.63 -8.18 20.43
C ILE A 172 11.96 -8.47 19.08
N LEU A 173 12.67 -8.22 17.97
CA LEU A 173 12.15 -8.48 16.63
C LEU A 173 11.94 -9.97 16.38
N ALA A 174 12.91 -10.80 16.75
CA ALA A 174 12.82 -12.25 16.59
C ALA A 174 11.66 -12.85 17.39
N ASP A 175 11.46 -12.40 18.63
CA ASP A 175 10.35 -12.85 19.48
C ASP A 175 9.01 -12.35 18.97
N THR A 176 8.93 -11.11 18.49
CA THR A 176 7.72 -10.57 17.86
C THR A 176 7.34 -11.38 16.62
N HIS A 177 8.31 -11.70 15.75
CA HIS A 177 8.09 -12.46 14.53
C HIS A 177 7.69 -13.94 14.78
N ARG A 178 8.01 -14.51 15.95
CA ARG A 178 7.58 -15.87 16.32
C ARG A 178 6.15 -15.94 16.83
N GLN A 179 5.52 -14.81 17.15
CA GLN A 179 4.13 -14.80 17.59
C GLN A 179 3.21 -15.07 16.40
N PRO A 180 2.08 -15.77 16.61
CA PRO A 180 1.10 -15.95 15.55
C PRO A 180 0.51 -14.59 15.11
N ASP A 181 0.19 -14.49 13.82
CA ASP A 181 -0.53 -13.35 13.24
C ASP A 181 0.18 -11.99 13.33
N THR A 182 1.51 -11.96 13.38
CA THR A 182 2.28 -10.69 13.41
C THR A 182 2.83 -10.26 12.05
N ASP A 183 2.80 -11.14 11.06
CA ASP A 183 3.32 -10.85 9.71
C ASP A 183 2.49 -9.78 8.99
N MET A 184 1.20 -9.68 9.31
CA MET A 184 0.26 -8.73 8.71
C MET A 184 -0.09 -7.62 9.70
N MET A 185 0.24 -6.38 9.33
CA MET A 185 -0.19 -5.15 10.01
C MET A 185 -1.64 -4.80 9.67
N LEU A 186 -2.04 -5.01 8.41
CA LEU A 186 -3.39 -4.76 7.91
C LEU A 186 -3.95 -6.04 7.31
N THR A 187 -5.19 -6.35 7.65
CA THR A 187 -5.85 -7.59 7.20
C THR A 187 -7.11 -7.32 6.39
N ASP A 188 -7.77 -6.17 6.54
CA ASP A 188 -8.97 -5.86 5.77
C ASP A 188 -8.61 -5.45 4.33
N PHE A 189 -8.86 -6.35 3.38
CA PHE A 189 -8.74 -6.16 1.94
C PHE A 189 -10.09 -6.28 1.22
N SER A 190 -11.20 -6.01 1.92
CA SER A 190 -12.57 -6.17 1.39
C SER A 190 -12.83 -5.37 0.11
N THR A 191 -12.20 -4.20 -0.07
CA THR A 191 -12.28 -3.39 -1.29
C THR A 191 -11.59 -4.07 -2.48
N VAL A 192 -10.45 -4.72 -2.24
CA VAL A 192 -9.73 -5.52 -3.25
C VAL A 192 -10.50 -6.80 -3.57
N GLU A 193 -11.05 -7.47 -2.55
CA GLU A 193 -11.91 -8.64 -2.73
C GLU A 193 -13.13 -8.32 -3.59
N ARG A 194 -13.77 -7.16 -3.35
CA ARG A 194 -14.89 -6.69 -4.18
C ARG A 194 -14.48 -6.51 -5.63
N LEU A 195 -13.33 -5.88 -5.91
CA LEU A 195 -12.86 -5.74 -7.29
C LEU A 195 -12.60 -7.11 -7.94
N ILE A 196 -11.98 -8.05 -7.22
CA ILE A 196 -11.73 -9.42 -7.71
C ILE A 196 -13.03 -10.10 -8.15
N ARG A 197 -14.11 -9.95 -7.37
CA ARG A 197 -15.45 -10.47 -7.72
C ARG A 197 -16.06 -9.73 -8.91
N GLU A 198 -15.92 -8.42 -8.98
CA GLU A 198 -16.40 -7.61 -10.12
C GLU A 198 -15.66 -7.92 -11.42
N LEU A 199 -14.44 -8.46 -11.33
CA LEU A 199 -13.64 -8.96 -12.46
C LEU A 199 -13.90 -10.43 -12.78
N GLU A 200 -14.71 -11.14 -11.98
CA GLU A 200 -15.04 -12.57 -12.14
C GLU A 200 -13.80 -13.49 -12.14
N ILE A 201 -12.86 -13.24 -11.23
CA ILE A 201 -11.59 -13.98 -11.10
C ILE A 201 -11.34 -14.57 -9.71
N GLU A 202 -12.35 -14.58 -8.82
CA GLU A 202 -12.23 -15.05 -7.44
C GLU A 202 -11.65 -16.47 -7.33
N ASP A 203 -12.10 -17.39 -8.19
CA ASP A 203 -11.68 -18.80 -8.19
C ASP A 203 -10.23 -19.00 -8.66
N ARG A 204 -9.57 -17.94 -9.13
CA ARG A 204 -8.22 -17.96 -9.70
C ARG A 204 -7.20 -17.19 -8.88
N VAL A 205 -7.64 -16.46 -7.86
CA VAL A 205 -6.75 -15.72 -6.96
C VAL A 205 -6.46 -16.60 -5.75
N ASP A 206 -5.19 -17.00 -5.60
CA ASP A 206 -4.72 -17.82 -4.47
C ASP A 206 -4.48 -16.95 -3.22
N TYR A 207 -5.57 -16.42 -2.65
CA TYR A 207 -5.55 -15.64 -1.41
C TYR A 207 -6.85 -15.84 -0.61
N ASP A 208 -6.72 -16.11 0.69
CA ASP A 208 -7.85 -16.31 1.59
C ASP A 208 -8.29 -15.00 2.26
N PHE A 209 -9.40 -14.44 1.79
CA PHE A 209 -10.03 -13.23 2.35
C PHE A 209 -10.89 -13.48 3.60
N THR A 210 -11.04 -14.74 4.05
CA THR A 210 -11.88 -15.07 5.21
C THR A 210 -11.20 -14.82 6.55
N ASN A 211 -9.87 -14.67 6.57
CA ASN A 211 -9.08 -14.46 7.79
C ASN A 211 -9.02 -12.98 8.24
N THR A 212 -10.01 -12.18 7.87
CA THR A 212 -10.04 -10.71 7.99
C THR A 212 -10.75 -10.20 9.24
N ALA A 213 -10.98 -11.07 10.23
CA ALA A 213 -11.71 -10.69 11.44
C ALA A 213 -11.04 -9.47 12.12
N PRO A 214 -11.81 -8.41 12.43
CA PRO A 214 -11.25 -7.23 13.08
C PRO A 214 -10.66 -7.64 14.42
N ARG A 215 -9.41 -7.24 14.67
CA ARG A 215 -8.86 -7.21 16.03
C ARG A 215 -9.74 -6.25 16.83
N GLN A 216 -10.75 -6.79 17.53
CA GLN A 216 -11.45 -6.05 18.56
C GLN A 216 -10.41 -5.66 19.60
N GLY A 217 -10.03 -4.38 19.60
CA GLY A 217 -9.19 -3.80 20.64
C GLY A 217 -9.83 -4.05 22.00
N LYS A 218 -9.06 -4.65 22.91
CA LYS A 218 -9.29 -4.52 24.34
C LYS A 218 -8.71 -3.21 24.82
#